data_AF-A0A2I0U8V5-F1
#
_entry.id   AF-A0A2I0U8V5-F1
#
_cell.length_a   1.000
_cell.length_b   1.000
_cell.length_c   1.000
_cell.angle_alpha   90.00
_cell.angle_beta   90.00
_cell.angle_gamma   90.00
#
_symmetry.space_group_name_H-M   'P 1'
#
loop_
_entity.id
_entity.type
_entity.pdbx_description
1 polymer ?
#
loop_
_entity_poly.entity_id
_entity_poly.type
_entity_poly.pdbx_seq_one_letter_code
_entity_poly.pdbx_strand_id
1 'polypeptide(L)'
;METSDEWCSSGVGLALFNIFVGSRDSGTECTLSKLADDTKLCGVVDMLKERYAVQKDLERPKRWACDNLIKFNKVKCKVLYVDQGNPKHKYRLGREWIESSPEEKDLGVSADEKLNMSWQCALAAQKANRILGCIKRSMASRSREVILPLYSALVRPHLEYCVQL
;
A
#
# COMPACT_ATOMS: atom_id res chain seq x y z
N MET A 1 -9.15 -1.98 -11.33
CA MET A 1 -9.61 -0.99 -12.32
C MET A 1 -9.57 -1.71 -13.67
N GLU A 2 -10.70 -1.95 -14.35
CA GLU A 2 -10.72 -2.66 -15.66
C GLU A 2 -10.17 -1.79 -16.81
N THR A 3 -9.83 -0.52 -16.54
CA THR A 3 -9.29 0.43 -17.53
C THR A 3 -7.77 0.58 -17.47
N SER A 4 -7.05 -0.06 -16.53
CA SER A 4 -5.58 -0.01 -16.51
C SER A 4 -4.96 -0.85 -17.63
N ASP A 5 -5.67 -1.85 -18.14
CA ASP A 5 -5.16 -2.76 -19.17
C ASP A 5 -5.07 -2.09 -20.56
N GLU A 6 -5.91 -1.07 -20.82
CA GLU A 6 -5.91 -0.34 -22.11
C GLU A 6 -4.75 0.67 -22.24
N TRP A 7 -4.21 1.20 -21.13
CA TRP A 7 -3.16 2.22 -21.16
C TRP A 7 -1.73 1.65 -21.02
N CYS A 8 -1.60 0.35 -20.74
CA CYS A 8 -0.33 -0.29 -20.39
C CYS A 8 0.63 -0.60 -21.56
N SER A 9 0.31 -0.23 -22.80
CA SER A 9 1.14 -0.60 -23.96
C SER A 9 2.31 0.35 -24.28
N SER A 10 2.48 1.48 -23.55
CA SER A 10 3.62 2.38 -23.77
C SER A 10 4.11 3.05 -22.47
N GLY A 11 5.42 3.33 -22.38
CA GLY A 11 6.02 4.00 -21.22
C GLY A 11 5.45 5.40 -20.94
N VAL A 12 4.89 6.06 -21.96
CA VAL A 12 4.19 7.36 -21.84
C VAL A 12 2.79 7.19 -21.27
N GLY A 13 2.12 6.07 -21.57
CA GLY A 13 0.78 5.75 -21.07
C GLY A 13 0.73 5.68 -19.54
N LEU A 14 1.74 5.07 -18.90
CA LEU A 14 1.83 4.99 -17.44
C LEU A 14 2.04 6.37 -16.78
N ALA A 15 2.86 7.23 -17.40
CA ALA A 15 3.12 8.58 -16.90
C ALA A 15 1.86 9.46 -16.99
N LEU A 16 1.16 9.41 -18.13
CA LEU A 16 -0.11 10.13 -18.32
C LEU A 16 -1.20 9.62 -17.39
N PHE A 17 -1.27 8.30 -17.18
CA PHE A 17 -2.18 7.68 -16.23
C PHE A 17 -1.94 8.19 -14.80
N ASN A 18 -0.68 8.24 -14.35
CA ASN A 18 -0.33 8.77 -13.03
C ASN A 18 -0.67 10.26 -12.89
N ILE A 19 -0.47 11.06 -13.93
CA ILE A 19 -0.88 12.49 -13.93
C ILE A 19 -2.40 12.61 -13.82
N PHE A 20 -3.14 11.82 -14.62
CA PHE A 20 -4.60 11.83 -14.64
C PHE A 20 -5.18 11.43 -13.28
N VAL A 21 -4.71 10.34 -12.69
CA VAL A 21 -5.10 9.91 -11.33
C VAL A 21 -4.60 10.89 -10.27
N GLY A 22 -3.49 11.60 -10.52
CA GLY A 22 -2.95 12.66 -9.68
C GLY A 22 -3.92 13.82 -9.44
N SER A 23 -4.74 14.17 -10.44
CA SER A 23 -5.73 15.27 -10.35
C SER A 23 -6.79 15.11 -9.25
N ARG A 24 -7.01 13.88 -8.77
CA ARG A 24 -7.98 13.52 -7.73
C ARG A 24 -7.78 14.23 -6.37
N ASP A 25 -6.61 14.79 -6.09
CA ASP A 25 -6.24 15.27 -4.75
C ASP A 25 -6.46 16.77 -4.51
N SER A 26 -6.97 17.49 -5.51
CA SER A 26 -7.10 18.94 -5.38
C SER A 26 -7.93 19.32 -4.14
N GLY A 27 -7.27 19.99 -3.19
CA GLY A 27 -7.86 20.55 -1.98
C GLY A 27 -8.12 19.56 -0.84
N THR A 28 -7.53 18.36 -0.82
CA THR A 28 -7.60 17.47 0.35
C THR A 28 -6.83 18.04 1.54
N GLU A 29 -7.41 17.88 2.74
CA GLU A 29 -6.85 18.33 4.01
C GLU A 29 -6.03 17.21 4.68
N CYS A 30 -6.35 15.95 4.38
CA CYS A 30 -5.66 14.77 4.90
C CYS A 30 -4.35 14.47 4.17
N THR A 31 -3.43 13.77 4.85
CA THR A 31 -2.22 13.23 4.23
C THR A 31 -2.61 12.13 3.26
N LEU A 32 -2.14 12.25 2.02
CA LEU A 32 -2.38 11.26 0.98
C LEU A 32 -1.09 10.57 0.57
N SER A 33 -1.17 9.27 0.30
CA SER A 33 -0.17 8.57 -0.49
C SER A 33 -0.85 7.85 -1.64
N LYS A 34 -0.20 7.89 -2.81
CA LYS A 34 -0.72 7.37 -4.07
C LYS A 34 0.25 6.40 -4.71
N LEU A 35 -0.28 5.27 -5.14
CA LEU A 35 0.43 4.28 -5.92
C LEU A 35 -0.53 3.75 -6.98
N ALA A 36 -0.31 4.14 -8.23
CA ALA A 36 -1.21 3.84 -9.35
C ALA A 36 -2.68 4.19 -9.03
N ASP A 37 -3.59 3.21 -9.06
CA ASP A 37 -5.00 3.41 -8.72
C ASP A 37 -5.27 3.48 -7.21
N ASP A 38 -4.38 2.90 -6.40
CA ASP A 38 -4.51 2.87 -4.94
C ASP A 38 -4.20 4.24 -4.33
N THR A 39 -5.01 4.61 -3.33
CA THR A 39 -4.83 5.85 -2.57
C THR A 39 -5.14 5.60 -1.12
N LYS A 40 -4.17 5.93 -0.29
CA LYS A 40 -4.31 5.89 1.16
C LYS A 40 -4.51 7.30 1.65
N LEU A 41 -5.48 7.43 2.54
CA LEU A 41 -5.81 8.67 3.20
C LEU A 41 -5.58 8.48 4.69
N CYS A 42 -4.73 9.33 5.26
CA CYS A 42 -4.38 9.33 6.67
C CYS A 42 -4.71 10.70 7.27
N GLY A 43 -5.35 10.69 8.43
CA GLY A 43 -5.65 11.90 9.20
C GLY A 43 -5.59 11.57 10.69
N VAL A 44 -5.04 12.51 11.46
CA VAL A 44 -5.18 12.50 12.93
C VAL A 44 -6.59 12.94 13.26
N VAL A 45 -7.27 12.22 14.17
CA VAL A 45 -8.69 12.46 14.50
C VAL A 45 -8.85 12.54 16.01
N ASP A 46 -8.51 13.70 16.56
CA ASP A 46 -8.66 14.04 17.97
C ASP A 46 -9.98 14.79 18.21
N MET A 47 -10.53 15.44 17.17
CA MET A 47 -11.76 16.24 17.26
C MET A 47 -12.78 15.97 16.15
N LEU A 48 -14.04 16.34 16.40
CA LEU A 48 -15.16 16.21 15.43
C LEU A 48 -14.88 16.88 14.07
N LYS A 49 -14.15 18.00 14.07
CA LYS A 49 -13.78 18.73 12.86
C LYS A 49 -12.89 17.89 11.93
N GLU A 50 -11.91 17.20 12.50
CA GLU A 50 -10.98 16.34 11.76
C GLU A 50 -11.70 15.09 11.23
N ARG A 51 -12.61 14.51 12.02
CA ARG A 51 -13.47 13.42 11.54
C ARG A 51 -14.27 13.82 10.31
N TYR A 52 -14.82 15.04 10.32
CA TYR A 52 -15.56 15.57 9.17
C TYR A 52 -14.64 15.80 7.97
N ALA A 53 -13.43 16.31 8.18
CA ALA A 53 -12.43 16.49 7.13
C ALA A 53 -12.03 15.14 6.49
N VAL A 54 -11.74 14.12 7.29
CA VAL A 54 -11.45 12.75 6.81
C VAL A 54 -12.62 12.18 6.02
N GLN A 55 -13.85 12.30 6.51
CA GLN A 55 -15.04 11.81 5.81
C GLN A 55 -15.28 12.56 4.49
N LYS A 56 -15.04 13.88 4.46
CA LYS A 56 -15.17 14.72 3.25
C LYS A 56 -14.13 14.31 2.22
N ASP A 57 -12.87 14.16 2.62
CA ASP A 57 -11.79 13.79 1.71
C ASP A 57 -11.93 12.36 1.20
N LEU A 58 -12.42 11.44 2.04
CA LEU A 58 -12.77 10.07 1.66
C LEU A 58 -13.85 10.00 0.55
N GLU A 59 -14.79 10.94 0.51
CA GLU A 59 -15.81 10.98 -0.54
C GLU A 59 -15.29 11.54 -1.87
N ARG A 60 -14.18 12.29 -1.88
CA ARG A 60 -13.67 12.94 -3.10
C ARG A 60 -13.23 11.95 -4.17
N PRO A 61 -12.46 10.87 -3.87
CA PRO A 61 -12.15 9.84 -4.85
C PRO A 61 -13.36 9.27 -5.57
N LYS A 62 -14.46 9.07 -4.82
CA LYS A 62 -15.70 8.56 -5.39
C LYS A 62 -16.37 9.59 -6.30
N ARG A 63 -16.40 10.87 -5.92
CA ARG A 63 -16.94 11.95 -6.76
C ARG A 63 -16.14 12.09 -8.04
N TRP A 64 -14.81 12.16 -7.94
CA TRP A 64 -13.91 12.20 -9.08
C TRP A 64 -14.14 11.00 -10.02
N ALA A 65 -14.30 9.79 -9.48
CA ALA A 65 -14.60 8.62 -10.30
C ALA A 65 -15.95 8.74 -11.01
N CYS A 66 -16.98 9.28 -10.36
CA CYS A 66 -18.27 9.56 -11.00
C CYS A 66 -18.14 10.60 -12.12
N ASP A 67 -17.43 11.70 -11.88
CA ASP A 67 -17.24 12.79 -12.86
C ASP A 67 -16.47 12.32 -14.10
N ASN A 68 -15.55 11.36 -13.91
CA ASN A 68 -14.75 10.78 -15.00
C ASN A 68 -15.33 9.47 -15.56
N LEU A 69 -16.54 9.07 -15.14
CA LEU A 69 -17.20 7.83 -15.57
C LEU A 69 -16.39 6.54 -15.28
N ILE A 70 -15.59 6.55 -14.22
CA ILE A 70 -14.75 5.44 -13.78
C ILE A 70 -15.47 4.64 -12.69
N LYS A 71 -15.41 3.32 -12.80
CA LYS A 71 -15.94 2.39 -11.80
C LYS A 71 -15.10 2.41 -10.53
N PHE A 72 -15.62 3.03 -9.47
CA PHE A 72 -14.98 3.05 -8.15
C PHE A 72 -15.24 1.74 -7.36
N ASN A 73 -14.19 1.06 -6.94
CA ASN A 73 -14.30 -0.19 -6.20
C ASN A 73 -14.37 0.03 -4.68
N LYS A 74 -15.58 0.27 -4.17
CA LYS A 74 -15.81 0.48 -2.72
C LYS A 74 -15.47 -0.74 -1.87
N VAL A 75 -15.62 -1.95 -2.40
CA VAL A 75 -15.43 -3.21 -1.63
C VAL A 75 -13.97 -3.39 -1.24
N LYS A 76 -13.04 -2.83 -2.03
CA LYS A 76 -11.61 -2.82 -1.69
C LYS A 76 -11.24 -1.74 -0.68
N CYS A 77 -12.09 -0.73 -0.45
CA CYS A 77 -11.80 0.30 0.54
C CYS A 77 -11.94 -0.30 1.94
N LYS A 78 -10.89 -0.14 2.74
CA LYS A 78 -10.88 -0.57 4.15
C LYS A 78 -10.34 0.55 5.03
N VAL A 79 -10.75 0.55 6.29
CA VAL A 79 -10.21 1.45 7.32
C VAL A 79 -9.27 0.66 8.21
N LEU A 80 -8.02 1.10 8.30
CA LEU A 80 -7.08 0.66 9.32
C LEU A 80 -7.08 1.70 10.45
N TYR A 81 -7.38 1.28 11.68
CA TYR A 81 -7.26 2.14 12.84
C TYR A 81 -5.87 1.98 13.44
N VAL A 82 -5.09 3.03 13.35
CA VAL A 82 -3.76 3.10 13.96
C VAL A 82 -3.91 3.64 15.38
N ASP A 83 -3.13 3.07 16.29
CA ASP A 83 -3.10 3.32 17.74
C ASP A 83 -4.22 2.63 18.55
N GLN A 84 -3.84 2.16 19.73
CA GLN A 84 -4.70 1.43 20.66
C GLN A 84 -5.74 2.37 21.32
N GLY A 85 -5.46 3.67 21.40
CA GLY A 85 -6.39 4.70 21.90
C GLY A 85 -7.44 5.16 20.87
N ASN A 86 -7.40 4.63 19.65
CA ASN A 86 -8.27 5.10 18.57
C ASN A 86 -9.76 4.82 18.88
N PRO A 87 -10.65 5.82 18.80
CA PRO A 87 -12.10 5.64 19.05
C PRO A 87 -12.82 4.81 17.98
N LYS A 88 -12.11 4.31 16.96
CA LYS A 88 -12.60 3.47 15.86
C LYS A 88 -13.83 4.06 15.17
N HIS A 89 -13.73 5.34 14.81
CA HIS A 89 -14.79 6.08 14.14
C HIS A 89 -15.19 5.44 12.80
N LYS A 90 -16.49 5.18 12.63
CA LYS A 90 -17.02 4.65 11.37
C LYS A 90 -17.08 5.72 10.28
N TYR A 91 -16.69 5.30 9.08
CA TYR A 91 -16.71 6.06 7.84
C TYR A 91 -17.60 5.38 6.80
N ARG A 92 -18.15 6.18 5.87
CA ARG A 92 -19.04 5.70 4.81
C ARG A 92 -18.60 6.13 3.42
N LEU A 93 -18.98 5.36 2.40
CA LEU A 93 -18.82 5.70 0.99
C LEU A 93 -20.18 5.74 0.27
N GLY A 94 -20.91 6.85 0.45
CA GLY A 94 -22.31 6.96 0.04
C GLY A 94 -23.24 6.35 1.08
N ARG A 95 -23.97 5.28 0.70
CA ARG A 95 -24.93 4.61 1.60
C ARG A 95 -24.34 3.41 2.36
N GLU A 96 -23.12 3.00 2.03
CA GLU A 96 -22.46 1.82 2.62
C GLU A 96 -21.39 2.25 3.62
N TRP A 97 -21.28 1.51 4.72
CA TRP A 97 -20.21 1.66 5.70
C TRP A 97 -18.95 0.96 5.20
N ILE A 98 -17.79 1.55 5.46
CA ILE A 98 -16.51 0.93 5.13
C ILE A 98 -16.16 -0.08 6.22
N GLU A 99 -15.73 -1.27 5.80
CA GLU A 99 -15.24 -2.30 6.71
C GLU A 99 -13.87 -1.92 7.28
N SER A 100 -13.67 -2.24 8.55
CA SER A 100 -12.36 -2.12 9.18
C SER A 100 -11.52 -3.35 8.90
N SER A 101 -10.22 -3.17 8.71
CA SER A 101 -9.22 -4.23 8.61
C SER A 101 -8.19 -4.07 9.72
N PRO A 102 -7.76 -5.15 10.40
CA PRO A 102 -6.66 -5.08 11.38
C PRO A 102 -5.29 -4.92 10.73
N GLU A 103 -5.18 -5.20 9.42
CA GLU A 103 -3.96 -5.16 8.63
C GLU A 103 -4.28 -4.63 7.22
N GLU A 104 -3.42 -3.77 6.70
CA GLU A 104 -3.44 -3.31 5.31
C GLU A 104 -2.15 -3.74 4.62
N LYS A 105 -2.25 -4.30 3.40
CA LYS A 105 -1.12 -4.76 2.61
C LYS A 105 -0.98 -3.92 1.35
N ASP A 106 0.20 -3.38 1.14
CA ASP A 106 0.52 -2.58 -0.04
C ASP A 106 1.94 -2.86 -0.51
N LEU A 107 2.09 -3.15 -1.80
CA LEU A 107 3.34 -3.55 -2.44
C LEU A 107 4.13 -4.66 -1.72
N GLY A 108 3.45 -5.51 -0.94
CA GLY A 108 4.07 -6.60 -0.19
C GLY A 108 4.57 -6.22 1.21
N VAL A 109 4.38 -4.97 1.63
CA VAL A 109 4.55 -4.51 3.01
C VAL A 109 3.19 -4.43 3.68
N SER A 110 3.12 -4.87 4.94
CA SER A 110 1.89 -4.78 5.71
C SER A 110 1.99 -3.83 6.90
N ALA A 111 0.94 -3.05 7.10
CA ALA A 111 0.76 -2.16 8.24
C ALA A 111 -0.38 -2.72 9.11
N ASP A 112 -0.10 -2.93 10.40
CA ASP A 112 -1.09 -3.34 11.39
C ASP A 112 -1.50 -2.15 12.28
N GLU A 113 -2.53 -2.34 13.13
CA GLU A 113 -3.02 -1.31 14.05
C GLU A 113 -1.90 -0.71 14.96
N LYS A 114 -0.81 -1.47 15.18
CA LYS A 114 0.30 -1.11 16.06
C LYS A 114 1.51 -0.53 15.33
N LEU A 115 1.51 -0.54 14.00
CA LEU A 115 2.67 -0.23 13.15
C LEU A 115 3.93 -1.00 13.56
N ASN A 116 3.79 -2.29 13.90
CA ASN A 116 4.91 -3.06 14.43
C ASN A 116 5.90 -3.47 13.31
N MET A 117 6.95 -2.68 13.13
CA MET A 117 8.03 -2.96 12.17
C MET A 117 8.75 -4.29 12.42
N SER A 118 8.80 -4.78 13.67
CA SER A 118 9.48 -6.04 13.99
C SER A 118 8.87 -7.26 13.30
N TRP A 119 7.55 -7.24 13.07
CA TRP A 119 6.85 -8.30 12.34
C TRP A 119 7.24 -8.32 10.86
N GLN A 120 7.32 -7.15 10.22
CA GLN A 120 7.82 -7.03 8.83
C GLN A 120 9.25 -7.56 8.72
N CYS A 121 10.12 -7.13 9.64
CA CYS A 121 11.51 -7.61 9.70
C CYS A 121 11.58 -9.14 9.86
N ALA A 122 10.75 -9.72 10.72
CA ALA A 122 10.71 -11.17 10.91
C ALA A 122 10.27 -11.91 9.63
N LEU A 123 9.25 -11.41 8.93
CA LEU A 123 8.79 -11.98 7.64
C LEU A 123 9.85 -11.84 6.54
N ALA A 124 10.51 -10.69 6.45
CA ALA A 124 11.60 -10.44 5.52
C ALA A 124 12.77 -11.41 5.77
N ALA A 125 13.18 -11.53 7.03
CA ALA A 125 14.21 -12.47 7.46
C ALA A 125 13.83 -13.92 7.15
N GLN A 126 12.56 -14.31 7.35
CA GLN A 126 12.09 -15.66 7.02
C GLN A 126 12.19 -15.95 5.51
N LYS A 127 11.75 -15.02 4.65
CA LYS A 127 11.87 -15.16 3.18
C LYS A 127 13.34 -15.25 2.75
N ALA A 128 14.18 -14.36 3.27
CA ALA A 128 15.61 -14.34 3.01
C ALA A 128 16.29 -15.66 3.43
N ASN A 129 15.97 -16.16 4.62
CA ASN A 129 16.50 -17.42 5.15
C ASN A 129 16.05 -18.63 4.31
N ARG A 130 14.82 -18.63 3.80
CA ARG A 130 14.32 -19.69 2.91
C ARG A 130 15.11 -19.73 1.60
N ILE A 131 15.35 -18.58 0.98
CA ILE A 131 16.13 -18.47 -0.26
C ILE A 131 17.58 -18.90 -0.01
N LEU A 132 18.19 -18.42 1.07
CA LEU A 132 19.53 -18.83 1.48
C LEU A 132 19.61 -20.35 1.70
N GLY A 133 18.58 -20.95 2.31
CA GLY A 133 18.47 -22.39 2.50
C GLY A 133 18.33 -23.17 1.18
N CYS A 134 17.71 -22.57 0.14
CA CYS A 134 17.69 -23.15 -1.20
C CYS A 134 19.08 -23.10 -1.85
N ILE A 135 19.75 -21.94 -1.83
CA ILE A 135 21.11 -21.75 -2.37
C ILE A 135 22.09 -22.77 -1.75
N LYS A 136 22.06 -22.92 -0.41
CA LYS A 136 22.91 -23.87 0.31
C LYS A 136 22.70 -25.33 -0.08
N ARG A 137 21.49 -25.69 -0.54
CA ARG A 137 21.12 -27.07 -0.91
C ARG A 137 21.33 -27.35 -2.39
N SER A 138 21.20 -26.36 -3.27
CA SER A 138 21.33 -26.53 -4.72
C SER A 138 22.77 -26.47 -5.23
N MET A 139 23.70 -25.94 -4.42
CA MET A 139 25.09 -25.75 -4.84
C MET A 139 26.00 -26.91 -4.43
N ALA A 140 26.72 -27.46 -5.41
CA ALA A 140 27.75 -28.49 -5.19
C ALA A 140 29.03 -27.92 -4.55
N SER A 141 29.39 -26.66 -4.85
CA SER A 141 30.54 -25.97 -4.25
C SER A 141 30.06 -24.82 -3.36
N ARG A 142 30.74 -24.61 -2.21
CA ARG A 142 30.43 -23.54 -1.26
C ARG A 142 31.48 -22.41 -1.31
N SER A 143 32.04 -22.13 -2.49
CA SER A 143 33.07 -21.11 -2.63
C SER A 143 32.48 -19.71 -2.52
N ARG A 144 33.28 -18.77 -1.99
CA ARG A 144 32.87 -17.38 -1.78
C ARG A 144 32.50 -16.72 -3.10
N GLU A 145 33.20 -17.06 -4.16
CA GLU A 145 33.05 -16.52 -5.52
C GLU A 145 31.69 -16.87 -6.14
N VAL A 146 31.04 -17.96 -5.68
CA VAL A 146 29.71 -18.37 -6.16
C VAL A 146 28.60 -17.94 -5.19
N ILE A 147 28.84 -18.05 -3.88
CA ILE A 147 27.84 -17.69 -2.86
C ILE A 147 27.57 -16.18 -2.86
N LEU A 148 28.60 -15.36 -2.98
CA LEU A 148 28.50 -13.91 -2.77
C LEU A 148 27.69 -13.20 -3.86
N PRO A 149 27.84 -13.52 -5.17
CA PRO A 149 26.94 -13.01 -6.20
C PRO A 149 25.49 -13.46 -6.02
N LEU A 150 25.26 -14.73 -5.68
CA LEU A 150 23.91 -15.27 -5.49
C LEU A 150 23.20 -14.69 -4.27
N TYR A 151 23.91 -14.51 -3.16
CA TYR A 151 23.37 -13.83 -1.99
C TYR A 151 22.99 -12.38 -2.33
N SER A 152 23.85 -11.68 -3.04
CA SER A 152 23.62 -10.28 -3.43
C SER A 152 22.45 -10.11 -4.40
N ALA A 153 22.27 -11.05 -5.32
CA ALA A 153 21.18 -11.00 -6.30
C ALA A 153 19.84 -11.50 -5.76
N LEU A 154 19.84 -12.49 -4.86
CA LEU A 154 18.63 -13.22 -4.47
C LEU A 154 18.19 -13.01 -3.02
N VAL A 155 19.09 -12.70 -2.10
CA VAL A 155 18.75 -12.56 -0.67
C VAL A 155 18.72 -11.10 -0.26
N ARG A 156 19.74 -10.34 -0.67
CA ARG A 156 19.89 -8.92 -0.33
C ARG A 156 18.68 -8.05 -0.71
N PRO A 157 18.05 -8.18 -1.91
CA PRO A 157 16.90 -7.36 -2.26
C PRO A 157 15.70 -7.53 -1.31
N HIS A 158 15.50 -8.73 -0.76
CA HIS A 158 14.41 -8.99 0.18
C HIS A 158 14.65 -8.40 1.57
N LEU A 159 15.91 -8.21 1.95
CA LEU A 159 16.25 -7.57 3.22
C LEU A 159 16.24 -6.04 3.09
N GLU A 160 16.73 -5.50 1.97
CA GLU A 160 16.80 -4.06 1.75
C GLU A 160 15.44 -3.43 1.47
N TYR A 161 14.58 -4.09 0.67
CA TYR A 161 13.22 -3.61 0.37
C TYR A 161 12.37 -3.43 1.63
N CYS A 162 12.56 -4.27 2.64
CA CYS A 162 11.80 -4.21 3.89
C CYS A 162 12.31 -3.15 4.89
N VAL A 163 13.49 -2.54 4.65
CA VAL A 163 14.13 -1.56 5.55
C VAL A 163 14.04 -0.13 5.00
N GLN A 164 13.77 0.05 3.71
CA GLN A 164 13.67 1.37 3.06
C GLN A 164 12.29 2.04 3.17
N LEU A 165 11.35 1.46 3.91
CA LEU A 165 9.98 1.95 4.12
C LEU A 165 9.78 2.54 5.52
#